data_AF-A0A645BL99-F1
#
_entry.id   AF-A0A645BL99-F1
#
_cell.length_a   1.000
_cell.length_b   1.000
_cell.length_c   1.000
_cell.angle_alpha   90.00
_cell.angle_beta   90.00
_cell.angle_gamma   90.00
#
_symmetry.space_group_name_H-M   'P 1'
#
loop_
_entity.id
_entity.type
_entity.pdbx_description
1 polymer ?
#
loop_
_entity_poly.entity_id
_entity_poly.type
_entity_poly.pdbx_seq_one_letter_code
_entity_poly.pdbx_strand_id
1 'polypeptide(L)'
;MCETQHWTKTVRVVTVIVGYPTRSITMQAIAEYDATVDMKKRITLRGRKFSHYHVAEFEDGRIILEPRVLVSPFEVSKNTLSMMDSSIEDFKHGKTSKPVDLSSFPLD
;
A
#
# COMPACT_ATOMS: atom_id res chain seq x y z
N MET A 1 45.71 10.47 5.81
CA MET A 1 45.67 11.31 4.61
C MET A 1 44.44 10.89 3.83
N CYS A 2 43.39 11.72 3.77
CA CYS A 2 42.14 11.39 3.11
C CYS A 2 41.88 12.50 2.08
N GLU A 3 41.94 12.14 0.81
CA GLU A 3 41.92 13.05 -0.33
C GLU A 3 40.48 13.43 -0.67
N THR A 4 40.19 14.73 -0.66
CA THR A 4 38.84 15.28 -0.88
C THR A 4 38.63 15.50 -2.38
N GLN A 5 37.90 14.61 -3.04
CA GLN A 5 37.52 14.80 -4.44
C GLN A 5 36.31 15.75 -4.52
N HIS A 6 36.57 16.95 -5.02
CA HIS A 6 35.54 17.91 -5.42
C HIS A 6 34.94 17.48 -6.77
N TRP A 7 33.61 17.46 -6.89
CA TRP A 7 32.98 17.34 -8.20
C TRP A 7 31.93 18.43 -8.42
N THR A 8 32.16 19.24 -9.45
CA THR A 8 31.23 20.25 -9.95
C THR A 8 30.13 19.59 -10.78
N LYS A 9 28.92 19.53 -10.25
CA LYS A 9 27.74 19.08 -11.00
C LYS A 9 27.30 20.18 -11.97
N THR A 10 27.57 19.97 -13.26
CA THR A 10 26.95 20.77 -14.34
C THR A 10 25.64 20.11 -14.72
N VAL A 11 24.51 20.69 -14.31
CA VAL A 11 23.18 20.27 -14.76
C VAL A 11 22.82 21.13 -15.98
N ARG A 12 22.90 20.57 -17.18
CA ARG A 12 22.34 21.20 -18.39
C ARG A 12 20.89 20.77 -18.54
N VAL A 13 19.97 21.68 -18.25
CA VAL A 13 18.55 21.51 -18.57
C VAL A 13 18.33 22.01 -20.00
N VAL A 14 18.10 21.09 -20.93
CA VAL A 14 17.68 21.43 -22.30
C VAL A 14 16.15 21.43 -22.30
N THR A 15 15.55 22.61 -22.39
CA THR A 15 14.09 22.77 -22.51
C THR A 15 13.73 22.92 -23.98
N VAL A 16 13.11 21.89 -24.56
CA VAL A 16 12.46 21.98 -25.88
C VAL A 16 11.07 22.60 -25.66
N ILE A 17 10.85 23.77 -26.25
CA ILE A 17 9.59 24.51 -26.17
C ILE A 17 8.68 23.99 -27.29
N VAL A 18 7.68 23.18 -26.96
CA VAL A 18 6.48 23.00 -27.79
C VAL A 18 5.28 23.19 -26.88
N GLY A 19 4.52 24.24 -27.15
CA GLY A 19 3.60 24.86 -26.20
C GLY A 19 2.39 24.00 -25.83
N TYR A 20 2.15 23.89 -24.53
CA TYR A 20 0.90 24.10 -23.78
C TYR A 20 1.35 24.37 -22.33
N PRO A 21 0.85 25.37 -21.58
CA PRO A 21 1.21 25.55 -20.18
C PRO A 21 0.45 24.49 -19.35
N THR A 22 0.89 23.24 -19.43
CA THR A 22 0.61 22.28 -18.36
C THR A 22 1.18 22.93 -17.11
N ARG A 23 0.32 23.34 -16.18
CA ARG A 23 0.72 23.82 -14.86
C ARG A 23 1.74 22.81 -14.33
N SER A 24 3.02 23.18 -14.40
CA SER A 24 4.08 22.45 -13.73
C SER A 24 3.85 22.71 -12.26
N ILE A 25 3.08 21.83 -11.62
CA ILE A 25 3.15 21.66 -10.18
C ILE A 25 4.59 21.16 -9.99
N THR A 26 5.54 22.08 -9.84
CA THR A 26 6.91 21.76 -9.47
C THR A 26 6.81 21.17 -8.08
N MET A 27 6.68 19.85 -8.02
CA MET A 27 6.66 19.11 -6.79
C MET A 27 8.07 19.18 -6.22
N GLN A 28 8.35 20.26 -5.50
CA GLN A 28 9.64 20.49 -4.88
C GLN A 28 9.79 19.50 -3.71
N ALA A 29 10.94 18.84 -3.65
CA ALA A 29 11.28 18.02 -2.51
C ALA A 29 11.31 18.89 -1.25
N ILE A 30 10.46 18.57 -0.28
CA ILE A 30 10.38 19.30 1.00
C ILE A 30 11.62 19.01 1.86
N ALA A 31 12.22 17.83 1.70
CA ALA A 31 13.48 17.43 2.30
C ALA A 31 14.17 16.38 1.41
N GLU A 32 15.49 16.51 1.24
CA GLU A 32 16.35 15.55 0.53
C GLU A 32 17.53 15.21 1.43
N TYR A 33 17.83 13.92 1.58
CA TYR A 33 18.93 13.45 2.41
C TYR A 33 19.38 12.06 1.97
N ASP A 34 20.66 11.80 2.17
CA ASP A 34 21.23 10.47 1.96
C ASP A 34 21.01 9.60 3.21
N ALA A 35 20.65 8.33 2.99
CA ALA A 35 20.47 7.35 4.04
C ALA A 35 21.17 6.04 3.67
N THR A 36 21.83 5.45 4.65
CA THR A 36 22.48 4.13 4.50
C THR A 36 21.53 3.04 4.96
N VAL A 37 21.58 1.91 4.27
CA VAL A 37 20.88 0.69 4.68
C VAL A 37 21.61 0.06 5.85
N ASP A 38 20.88 -0.28 6.92
CA ASP A 38 21.47 -0.97 8.07
C ASP A 38 21.68 -2.48 7.83
N MET A 39 22.33 -3.18 8.76
CA MET A 39 22.58 -4.63 8.66
C MET A 39 21.30 -5.48 8.55
N LYS A 40 20.14 -4.94 8.94
CA LYS A 40 18.83 -5.59 8.86
C LYS A 40 18.05 -5.18 7.61
N LYS A 41 18.72 -4.56 6.63
CA LYS A 41 18.11 -4.07 5.40
C LYS A 41 17.06 -2.97 5.61
N ARG A 42 17.19 -2.15 6.67
CA ARG A 42 16.25 -1.07 6.98
C ARG A 42 16.82 0.28 6.58
N ILE A 43 15.95 1.17 6.12
CA ILE A 43 16.25 2.60 5.87
C ILE A 43 15.42 3.43 6.85
N THR A 44 16.04 4.41 7.50
CA THR A 44 15.33 5.29 8.45
C THR A 44 14.79 6.52 7.74
N LEU A 45 13.47 6.65 7.68
CA LEU A 45 12.79 7.83 7.13
C LEU A 45 12.82 8.98 8.14
N ARG A 46 13.52 10.07 7.83
CA ARG A 46 13.57 11.30 8.64
C ARG A 46 12.30 12.13 8.39
N GLY A 47 11.54 12.44 9.45
CA GLY A 47 10.35 13.29 9.36
C GLY A 47 9.06 12.59 8.92
N ARG A 48 8.88 11.29 9.24
CA ARG A 48 7.67 10.54 8.87
C ARG A 48 6.40 11.17 9.50
N LYS A 49 5.40 11.47 8.67
CA LYS A 49 4.06 11.91 9.12
C LYS A 49 3.10 10.75 9.39
N PHE A 50 3.34 9.60 8.75
CA PHE A 50 2.50 8.41 8.83
C PHE A 50 3.30 7.25 9.43
N SER A 51 2.59 6.30 10.03
CA SER A 51 3.22 5.12 10.66
C SER A 51 3.40 3.95 9.69
N HIS A 52 2.51 3.81 8.70
CA HIS A 52 2.51 2.71 7.77
C HIS A 52 2.62 3.21 6.34
N TYR A 53 3.38 2.47 5.53
CA TYR A 53 3.62 2.76 4.14
C TYR A 53 3.44 1.49 3.31
N HIS A 54 2.86 1.62 2.14
CA HIS A 54 2.98 0.63 1.08
C HIS A 54 4.31 0.83 0.39
N VAL A 55 5.05 -0.26 0.19
CA VAL A 55 6.36 -0.25 -0.44
C VAL A 55 6.24 -0.98 -1.77
N ALA A 56 6.59 -0.31 -2.86
CA ALA A 56 6.73 -0.92 -4.18
C ALA A 56 8.17 -0.76 -4.65
N GLU A 57 8.84 -1.90 -4.90
CA GLU A 57 10.19 -1.96 -5.45
C GLU A 57 10.10 -2.29 -6.94
N PHE A 58 10.81 -1.54 -7.76
CA PHE A 58 10.83 -1.71 -9.20
C PHE A 58 12.18 -2.27 -9.68
N GLU A 59 12.21 -2.88 -10.87
CA GLU A 59 13.43 -3.51 -11.42
C GLU A 59 14.59 -2.53 -11.62
N ASP A 60 14.27 -1.26 -11.84
CA ASP A 60 15.21 -0.15 -11.92
C ASP A 60 15.76 0.30 -10.56
N GLY A 61 15.45 -0.42 -9.48
CA GLY A 61 15.95 -0.17 -8.13
C GLY A 61 15.27 1.01 -7.43
N ARG A 62 14.22 1.58 -8.04
CA ARG A 62 13.41 2.63 -7.43
C ARG A 62 12.48 2.02 -6.39
N ILE A 63 12.28 2.76 -5.30
CA ILE A 63 11.35 2.40 -4.24
C ILE A 63 10.33 3.52 -4.11
N ILE A 64 9.05 3.19 -4.27
CA ILE A 64 7.95 4.11 -4.03
C ILE A 64 7.31 3.79 -2.68
N LEU A 65 7.11 4.83 -1.88
CA LEU A 65 6.53 4.76 -0.55
C LEU A 65 5.22 5.55 -0.52
N GLU A 66 4.10 4.85 -0.37
CA GLU A 66 2.78 5.48 -0.30
C GLU A 66 2.23 5.40 1.13
N PRO A 67 1.84 6.53 1.75
CA PRO A 67 1.21 6.50 3.07
C PRO A 67 -0.02 5.60 3.10
N ARG A 68 -0.12 4.74 4.12
CA ARG A 68 -1.33 3.96 4.39
C ARG A 68 -1.80 4.21 5.82
N VAL A 69 -3.12 4.25 5.97
CA VAL A 69 -3.77 4.19 7.27
C VAL A 69 -4.13 2.75 7.53
N LEU A 70 -3.83 2.26 8.73
CA LEU A 70 -4.33 0.97 9.19
C LEU A 70 -5.84 1.12 9.40
N VAL A 71 -6.62 0.76 8.40
CA VAL A 71 -8.07 0.64 8.55
C VAL A 71 -8.38 -0.72 9.13
N SER A 72 -9.26 -0.77 10.12
CA SER A 72 -9.83 -2.03 10.58
C SER A 72 -10.42 -2.75 9.37
N PRO A 73 -10.30 -4.09 9.27
CA PRO A 73 -11.01 -4.85 8.25
C PRO A 73 -12.49 -4.46 8.22
N PHE A 74 -13.12 -4.58 7.05
CA PHE A 74 -14.56 -4.37 6.91
C PHE A 74 -15.30 -5.14 8.00
N GLU A 75 -15.88 -4.39 8.93
CA GLU A 75 -16.67 -4.95 10.01
C GLU A 75 -17.92 -5.55 9.39
N VAL A 76 -18.20 -6.81 9.68
CA VAL A 76 -19.46 -7.44 9.26
C VAL A 76 -20.58 -6.60 9.87
N SER A 77 -21.60 -6.26 9.08
CA SER A 77 -22.69 -5.42 9.59
C SER A 77 -23.31 -6.07 10.82
N LYS A 78 -23.73 -5.28 11.81
CA LYS A 78 -24.38 -5.80 13.04
C LYS A 78 -25.55 -6.72 12.72
N ASN A 79 -26.30 -6.42 11.64
CA ASN A 79 -27.40 -7.24 11.18
C ASN A 79 -26.92 -8.61 10.65
N THR A 80 -25.88 -8.62 9.83
CA THR A 80 -25.29 -9.86 9.31
C THR A 80 -24.72 -10.72 10.43
N LEU A 81 -24.05 -10.10 11.41
CA LEU A 81 -23.54 -10.80 12.59
C LEU A 81 -24.68 -11.44 13.39
N SER A 82 -25.74 -10.68 13.66
CA SER A 82 -26.93 -11.19 14.36
C SER A 82 -27.61 -12.34 13.61
N MET A 83 -27.68 -12.28 12.28
CA MET A 83 -28.22 -13.38 11.47
C MET A 83 -27.37 -14.66 11.57
N MET A 84 -26.05 -14.52 11.60
CA MET A 84 -25.14 -15.66 11.78
C MET A 84 -25.33 -16.29 13.15
N ASP A 85 -25.40 -15.47 14.20
CA ASP A 85 -25.63 -15.92 15.58
C ASP A 85 -26.96 -16.69 15.68
N SER A 86 -28.05 -16.11 15.17
CA SER A 86 -29.38 -16.78 15.18
C SER A 86 -29.38 -18.08 14.36
N SER A 87 -28.68 -18.13 13.23
CA SER A 87 -28.56 -19.34 12.41
C SER A 87 -27.86 -20.47 13.17
N ILE A 88 -26.82 -20.15 13.94
CA ILE A 88 -26.10 -21.11 14.79
C ILE A 88 -27.00 -21.60 15.93
N GLU A 89 -27.77 -20.71 16.54
CA GLU A 89 -28.74 -21.08 17.57
C GLU A 89 -29.82 -22.01 17.01
N ASP A 90 -30.43 -21.68 15.88
CA ASP A 90 -31.44 -22.52 15.24
C ASP A 90 -30.88 -23.89 14.84
N PHE A 91 -29.64 -23.93 14.33
CA PHE A 91 -28.93 -25.17 14.04
C PHE A 91 -28.75 -26.04 15.29
N LYS A 92 -28.33 -25.46 16.42
CA LYS A 92 -28.20 -26.17 17.70
C LYS A 92 -29.53 -26.69 18.23
N HIS A 93 -30.62 -25.96 17.99
CA HIS A 93 -31.97 -26.37 18.36
C HIS A 93 -32.62 -27.33 17.35
N GLY A 94 -31.89 -27.76 16.30
CA GLY A 94 -32.40 -28.67 15.27
C GLY A 94 -33.45 -28.05 14.35
N LYS A 95 -33.61 -26.72 14.37
CA LYS A 95 -34.47 -25.97 13.45
C LYS A 95 -33.72 -25.74 12.14
N THR A 96 -33.53 -26.81 11.38
CA THR A 96 -32.84 -26.75 10.09
C THR A 96 -33.81 -26.97 8.94
N SER A 97 -33.44 -26.47 7.77
CA SER A 97 -34.18 -26.79 6.54
C SER A 97 -34.09 -28.28 6.23
N LYS A 98 -35.02 -28.77 5.41
CA LYS A 98 -34.94 -30.13 4.86
C LYS A 98 -33.59 -30.33 4.16
N PRO A 99 -33.02 -31.55 4.19
CA PRO A 99 -31.82 -31.86 3.43
C PRO A 99 -32.00 -31.48 1.97
N VAL A 100 -31.00 -30.80 1.40
CA VAL A 100 -31.01 -30.45 -0.02
C VAL A 100 -30.59 -31.70 -0.80
N ASP A 101 -31.47 -32.19 -1.67
CA ASP A 101 -31.13 -33.25 -2.61
C ASP A 101 -30.35 -32.67 -3.78
N LEU A 102 -29.10 -33.12 -3.92
CA LEU A 102 -28.17 -32.67 -4.95
C LEU A 102 -28.02 -33.67 -6.10
N SER A 103 -28.77 -34.77 -6.09
CA SER A 103 -28.68 -35.84 -7.10
C SER A 103 -29.01 -35.41 -8.54
N SER A 104 -29.73 -34.29 -8.69
CA SER A 104 -30.10 -33.70 -9.98
C SER A 104 -29.02 -32.79 -10.59
N PHE A 105 -27.93 -32.50 -9.89
CA PHE A 105 -26.87 -31.62 -10.39
C PHE A 105 -25.73 -32.44 -11.01
N PRO A 106 -25.35 -32.17 -12.27
CA PRO A 106 -24.17 -32.79 -12.87
C PRO A 106 -22.93 -32.39 -12.09
N LEU A 107 -22.17 -33.36 -11.59
CA LEU A 107 -20.80 -33.18 -11.11
C LEU A 107 -19.89 -33.34 -12.33
N ASP A 108 -19.76 -32.28 -13.12
CA ASP A 108 -18.72 -32.20 -14.16
C ASP A 108 -17.37 -31.80 -13.54
#